data_AF-A0AAW2U444-F1
#
_entry.id   AF-A0AAW2U444-F1
#
_cell.length_a   1.000
_cell.length_b   1.000
_cell.length_c   1.000
_cell.angle_alpha   90.00
_cell.angle_beta   90.00
_cell.angle_gamma   90.00
#
_symmetry.space_group_name_H-M   'P 1'
#
loop_
_entity.id
_entity.type
_entity.pdbx_description
1 polymer ?
#
loop_
_entity_poly.entity_id
_entity_poly.type
_entity_poly.pdbx_seq_one_letter_code
_entity_poly.pdbx_strand_id
1 'polypeptide(L)'
;MFEKWLKDNRKVRSIILGSMTNDIQKQYDRHDDVQSIMLRMSQIYAVLDRHIRYAATKAFFGTKMIEGSSVQEHGVKMLSLVEKLKDLKANLEKETYIGVIL
;
A
#
# COMPACT_ATOMS: atom_id res chain seq x y z
N MET A 1 -31.60 -21.33 7.33
CA MET A 1 -30.14 -21.08 7.33
C MET A 1 -29.73 -20.15 6.18
N PHE A 2 -30.16 -20.44 4.94
CA PHE A 2 -29.90 -19.61 3.75
C PHE A 2 -30.47 -18.17 3.84
N GLU A 3 -31.72 -18.00 4.25
CA GLU A 3 -32.34 -16.67 4.39
C GLU A 3 -31.62 -15.74 5.39
N LYS A 4 -31.14 -16.31 6.50
CA LYS A 4 -30.35 -15.57 7.48
C LYS A 4 -29.02 -15.10 6.87
N TRP A 5 -28.34 -15.98 6.14
CA TRP A 5 -27.11 -15.63 5.42
C TRP A 5 -27.35 -14.53 4.38
N LEU A 6 -28.42 -14.60 3.59
CA LEU A 6 -28.78 -13.56 2.61
C LEU A 6 -29.02 -12.19 3.26
N LYS A 7 -29.68 -12.17 4.43
CA LYS A 7 -29.93 -10.95 5.19
C LYS A 7 -28.63 -10.35 5.73
N ASP A 8 -27.78 -11.19 6.33
CA ASP A 8 -26.50 -10.75 6.90
C ASP A 8 -25.55 -10.25 5.80
N ASN A 9 -25.46 -10.95 4.66
CA ASN A 9 -24.67 -10.54 3.50
C ASN A 9 -25.12 -9.17 2.96
N ARG A 10 -26.43 -8.95 2.80
CA ARG A 10 -26.96 -7.64 2.37
C ARG A 10 -26.62 -6.51 3.35
N LYS A 11 -26.72 -6.76 4.65
CA LYS A 11 -26.39 -5.78 5.68
C LYS A 11 -24.92 -5.38 5.61
N VAL A 12 -24.02 -6.36 5.59
CA VAL A 12 -22.58 -6.12 5.52
C VAL A 12 -22.19 -5.41 4.22
N ARG A 13 -22.78 -5.81 3.09
CA ARG A 13 -22.58 -5.14 1.79
C ARG A 13 -22.97 -3.66 1.85
N SER A 14 -24.11 -3.33 2.44
CA SER A 14 -24.57 -1.93 2.57
C SER A 14 -23.60 -1.10 3.42
N ILE A 15 -23.04 -1.68 4.48
CA ILE A 15 -22.05 -0.99 5.33
C ILE A 15 -20.77 -0.73 4.55
N ILE A 16 -20.27 -1.75 3.83
CA ILE A 16 -19.06 -1.66 3.02
C ILE A 16 -19.21 -0.57 1.94
N LEU A 17 -20.29 -0.62 1.14
CA LEU A 17 -20.52 0.34 0.08
C LEU A 17 -20.75 1.75 0.63
N GLY A 18 -21.49 1.89 1.74
CA GLY A 18 -21.72 3.18 2.40
C GLY A 18 -20.46 3.80 3.02
N SER A 19 -19.43 3.00 3.30
CA SER A 19 -18.13 3.50 3.78
C SER A 19 -17.19 3.99 2.66
N MET A 20 -17.58 3.81 1.39
CA MET A 20 -16.77 4.20 0.24
C MET A 20 -17.09 5.60 -0.25
N THR A 21 -16.14 6.20 -0.97
CA THR A 21 -16.44 7.32 -1.85
C THR A 21 -17.22 6.86 -3.08
N ASN A 22 -18.03 7.76 -3.66
CA ASN A 22 -18.92 7.47 -4.79
C ASN A 22 -18.22 6.79 -5.98
N ASP A 23 -16.97 7.14 -6.28
CA ASP A 23 -16.23 6.58 -7.41
C ASP A 23 -15.79 5.13 -7.17
N ILE A 24 -15.45 4.79 -5.93
CA ILE A 24 -15.10 3.43 -5.53
C ILE A 24 -16.39 2.60 -5.48
N GLN A 25 -17.45 3.14 -4.87
CA GLN A 25 -18.74 2.47 -4.76
C GLN A 25 -19.30 2.01 -6.12
N LYS A 26 -19.27 2.88 -7.14
CA LYS A 26 -19.72 2.56 -8.52
C LYS A 26 -18.98 1.36 -9.13
N GLN A 27 -17.74 1.10 -8.73
CA GLN A 27 -16.99 -0.07 -9.21
C GLN A 27 -17.43 -1.38 -8.57
N TYR A 28 -18.10 -1.33 -7.41
CA TYR A 28 -18.50 -2.50 -6.64
C TYR A 28 -20.02 -2.71 -6.56
N ASP A 29 -20.83 -1.72 -6.98
CA ASP A 29 -22.30 -1.79 -6.95
C ASP A 29 -22.90 -2.95 -7.75
N ARG A 30 -22.16 -3.53 -8.70
CA ARG A 30 -22.57 -4.68 -9.53
C ARG A 30 -22.20 -6.06 -8.95
N HIS A 31 -21.47 -6.11 -7.84
CA HIS A 31 -21.14 -7.38 -7.20
C HIS A 31 -22.23 -7.77 -6.19
N ASP A 32 -22.77 -8.99 -6.32
CA ASP A 32 -23.94 -9.44 -5.56
C ASP A 32 -23.60 -9.92 -4.13
N ASP A 33 -22.36 -10.33 -3.89
CA ASP A 33 -21.93 -10.86 -2.59
C ASP A 33 -20.71 -10.13 -1.99
N VAL A 34 -20.63 -10.16 -0.66
CA VAL A 34 -19.57 -9.48 0.11
C VAL A 34 -18.19 -10.11 -0.14
N GLN A 35 -18.11 -11.41 -0.37
CA GLN A 35 -16.83 -12.09 -0.56
C GLN A 35 -16.18 -11.63 -1.87
N SER A 36 -16.95 -11.50 -2.95
CA SER A 36 -16.47 -10.97 -4.22
C SER A 36 -15.92 -9.55 -4.10
N ILE A 37 -16.62 -8.67 -3.36
CA ILE A 37 -16.17 -7.29 -3.11
C ILE A 37 -14.84 -7.30 -2.34
N MET A 38 -14.77 -8.05 -1.25
CA MET A 38 -13.58 -8.16 -0.39
C MET A 38 -12.38 -8.77 -1.12
N LEU A 39 -12.59 -9.79 -1.95
CA LEU A 39 -11.55 -10.41 -2.75
C LEU A 39 -10.97 -9.42 -3.77
N ARG A 40 -11.83 -8.68 -4.47
CA ARG A 40 -11.37 -7.71 -5.47
C ARG A 40 -10.63 -6.54 -4.82
N MET A 41 -11.08 -6.08 -3.66
CA MET A 41 -10.33 -5.10 -2.86
C MET A 41 -8.95 -5.61 -2.49
N SER A 42 -8.87 -6.80 -1.89
CA SER A 42 -7.59 -7.33 -1.43
C SER A 42 -6.59 -7.48 -2.57
N GLN A 43 -7.05 -7.90 -3.75
CA GLN A 43 -6.21 -7.96 -4.96
C GLN A 43 -5.71 -6.58 -5.39
N ILE A 44 -6.59 -5.58 -5.49
CA ILE A 44 -6.20 -4.23 -5.93
C ILE A 44 -5.23 -3.59 -4.94
N TYR A 45 -5.55 -3.63 -3.64
CA TYR A 45 -4.69 -3.05 -2.61
C TYR A 45 -3.37 -3.81 -2.45
N ALA A 46 -3.35 -5.14 -2.60
CA ALA A 46 -2.10 -5.90 -2.59
C ALA A 46 -1.17 -5.53 -3.76
N VAL A 47 -1.73 -5.33 -4.96
CA VAL A 47 -0.96 -4.86 -6.12
C VAL A 47 -0.45 -3.43 -5.89
N LEU A 48 -1.28 -2.56 -5.32
CA LEU A 48 -0.90 -1.19 -5.00
C LEU A 48 0.24 -1.16 -3.97
N ASP A 49 0.15 -1.95 -2.90
CA ASP A 49 1.20 -2.07 -1.87
C ASP A 49 2.53 -2.53 -2.48
N ARG A 50 2.49 -3.53 -3.37
CA ARG A 50 3.67 -3.99 -4.10
C ARG A 50 4.27 -2.87 -4.96
N HIS A 51 3.45 -2.10 -5.65
CA HIS A 51 3.91 -1.00 -6.49
C HIS A 51 4.53 0.13 -5.66
N ILE A 52 3.89 0.52 -4.55
CA ILE A 52 4.39 1.55 -3.63
C ILE A 52 5.73 1.12 -3.02
N ARG A 53 5.84 -0.14 -2.58
CA ARG A 53 7.09 -0.73 -2.08
C ARG A 53 8.18 -0.70 -3.14
N TYR A 54 7.88 -1.15 -4.36
CA TYR A 54 8.83 -1.09 -5.46
C TYR A 54 9.31 0.34 -5.76
N ALA A 55 8.39 1.31 -5.80
CA ALA A 55 8.73 2.70 -6.06
C ALA A 55 9.62 3.29 -4.95
N ALA A 56 9.34 2.99 -3.68
CA ALA A 56 10.18 3.39 -2.56
C ALA A 56 11.57 2.75 -2.63
N THR A 57 11.65 1.45 -2.91
CA THR A 57 12.91 0.73 -3.07
C THR A 57 13.74 1.32 -4.23
N LYS A 58 13.10 1.58 -5.38
CA LYS A 58 13.75 2.21 -6.53
C LYS A 58 14.28 3.61 -6.19
N ALA A 59 13.51 4.42 -5.46
CA ALA A 59 13.93 5.74 -5.03
C ALA A 59 15.13 5.68 -4.08
N PHE A 60 15.13 4.72 -3.15
CA PHE A 60 16.25 4.49 -2.23
C PHE A 60 17.54 4.14 -2.97
N PHE A 61 17.53 3.10 -3.80
CA PHE A 61 18.71 2.71 -4.58
C PHE A 61 19.13 3.75 -5.64
N GLY A 62 18.20 4.57 -6.12
CA GLY A 62 18.47 5.60 -7.10
C GLY A 62 18.96 6.93 -6.51
N THR A 63 18.83 7.13 -5.20
CA THR A 63 19.23 8.38 -4.56
C THR A 63 20.75 8.39 -4.37
N LYS A 64 21.44 9.26 -5.10
CA LYS A 64 22.87 9.52 -4.94
C LYS A 64 23.09 10.86 -4.25
N MET A 65 24.18 10.98 -3.51
CA MET A 65 24.64 12.28 -3.05
C MET A 65 25.12 13.11 -4.25
N ILE A 66 24.70 14.37 -4.31
CA ILE A 66 25.11 15.28 -5.39
C ILE A 66 26.48 15.85 -5.02
N GLU A 67 27.41 15.93 -5.98
CA GLU A 67 28.72 16.52 -5.74
C GLU A 67 28.59 17.98 -5.27
N GLY A 68 29.31 18.32 -4.20
CA GLY A 68 29.22 19.64 -3.56
C GLY A 68 27.97 19.88 -2.70
N SER A 69 27.06 18.90 -2.56
CA SER A 69 25.90 19.01 -1.67
C SER A 69 26.22 18.66 -0.20
N SER A 70 25.34 19.09 0.71
CA SER A 70 25.48 18.81 2.14
C SER A 70 25.26 17.33 2.46
N VAL A 71 26.23 16.71 3.13
CA VAL A 71 26.10 15.34 3.67
C VAL A 71 24.92 15.24 4.64
N GLN A 72 24.65 16.30 5.41
CA GLN A 72 23.54 16.32 6.36
C GLN A 72 22.18 16.31 5.64
N GLU A 73 22.03 17.08 4.56
CA GLU A 73 20.81 17.07 3.74
C GLU A 73 20.61 15.71 3.08
N HIS A 74 21.67 15.11 2.55
CA HIS A 74 21.63 13.76 1.99
C HIS A 74 21.21 12.72 3.05
N GLY A 75 21.80 12.78 4.24
CA GLY A 75 21.48 11.89 5.35
C GLY A 75 20.02 11.97 5.78
N VAL A 76 19.45 13.18 5.89
CA VAL A 76 18.02 13.38 6.19
C VAL A 76 17.14 12.78 5.10
N LYS A 77 17.49 12.98 3.81
CA LYS A 77 16.77 12.39 2.68
C LYS A 77 16.79 10.86 2.74
N MET A 78 17.96 10.27 2.97
CA MET A 78 18.09 8.81 3.09
C MET A 78 17.32 8.26 4.29
N LEU A 79 17.36 8.94 5.45
CA LEU A 79 16.60 8.55 6.63
C LEU A 79 15.10 8.47 6.33
N SER A 80 14.54 9.48 5.64
CA SER A 80 13.12 9.49 5.26
C SER A 80 12.73 8.31 4.36
N LEU A 81 13.64 7.88 3.47
CA LEU A 81 13.43 6.73 2.59
C LEU A 81 13.52 5.42 3.38
N VAL A 82 14.43 5.31 4.34
CA VAL A 82 14.56 4.15 5.23
C VAL A 82 13.29 3.97 6.08
N GLU A 83 12.78 5.05 6.68
CA GLU A 83 11.54 5.01 7.46
C GLU A 83 10.36 4.54 6.60
N LYS A 84 10.21 5.11 5.41
CA LYS A 84 9.19 4.70 4.45
C LYS A 84 9.30 3.21 4.06
N LEU A 85 10.51 2.69 3.88
CA LEU A 85 10.74 1.27 3.56
C LEU A 85 10.42 0.34 4.74
N LYS A 86 10.66 0.79 5.99
CA LYS A 86 10.26 0.06 7.20
C LYS A 86 8.75 -0.03 7.32
N ASP A 87 8.04 1.08 7.11
CA ASP A 87 6.57 1.12 7.16
C ASP A 87 5.95 0.20 6.10
N LEU A 88 6.56 0.15 4.92
CA LEU A 88 6.13 -0.72 3.82
C LEU A 88 6.57 -2.19 3.97
N LYS A 89 7.29 -2.54 5.05
CA LYS A 89 7.85 -3.87 5.31
C LYS A 89 8.62 -4.40 4.09
N ALA A 90 9.55 -3.59 3.60
CA ALA A 90 10.32 -3.89 2.39
C ALA A 90 11.25 -5.10 2.53
N ASN A 91 11.50 -5.58 3.76
CA ASN A 91 12.32 -6.76 4.09
C ASN A 91 13.75 -6.70 3.52
N LEU A 92 14.36 -5.52 3.49
CA LEU A 92 15.78 -5.38 3.14
C LEU A 92 16.67 -5.71 4.35
N GLU A 93 17.83 -6.31 4.10
CA GLU A 93 18.85 -6.58 5.12
C GLU A 93 19.47 -5.26 5.62
N LYS A 94 19.93 -5.25 6.87
CA LYS A 94 20.53 -4.06 7.48
C LYS A 94 21.74 -3.56 6.69
N GLU A 95 22.54 -4.51 6.20
CA GLU A 95 23.74 -4.31 5.40
C GLU A 95 23.42 -3.62 4.08
N THR A 96 22.24 -3.92 3.50
CA THR A 96 21.76 -3.25 2.27
C THR A 96 21.50 -1.77 2.52
N TYR A 97 20.92 -1.40 3.67
CA TYR A 97 20.70 0.01 3.99
C TYR A 97 22.03 0.76 4.13
N ILE A 98 22.99 0.17 4.85
CA ILE A 98 24.30 0.79 5.08
C ILE A 98 25.04 0.98 3.74
N GLY A 99 25.05 -0.03 2.87
CA GLY A 99 25.77 0.02 1.60
C GLY A 99 25.21 1.02 0.57
N VAL A 100 23.98 1.49 0.73
CA VAL A 100 23.36 2.48 -0.18
C VAL A 100 23.43 3.90 0.38
N ILE A 101 23.48 4.05 1.71
CA ILE A 101 23.61 5.36 2.38
C ILE A 101 25.02 5.94 2.25
N LEU A 102 26.04 5.07 2.27
CA LEU A 102 27.45 5.44 2.14
C LEU A 102 27.85 5.63 0.67
#